data_AF-A0A5E4J7V8-F1
#
_entry.id   AF-A0A5E4J7V8-F1
#
_cell.length_a   1.000
_cell.length_b   1.000
_cell.length_c   1.000
_cell.angle_alpha   90.00
_cell.angle_beta   90.00
_cell.angle_gamma   90.00
#
_symmetry.space_group_name_H-M   'P 1'
#
loop_
_entity.id
_entity.type
_entity.pdbx_description
1 polymer ?
#
loop_
_entity_poly.entity_id
_entity_poly.type
_entity_poly.pdbx_seq_one_letter_code
_entity_poly.pdbx_strand_id
1 'polypeptide(L)'
;MERKTWYLLAFSAIVFLLAALIGFYGKDKQENITTDLVAIGAAILAVTVARELLYKGKAPVVDERTKKIVRFASSYSWWLSYVLIAILILVDQFNLATLSAQSVLGLVFFFMVFSQFALRFYFERKGDVE
;
A
#
# COMPACT_ATOMS: atom_id res chain seq x y z
N MET A 1 -22.98 2.83 5.22
CA MET A 1 -21.61 3.32 4.94
C MET A 1 -20.96 3.77 6.25
N GLU A 2 -19.89 3.11 6.68
CA GLU A 2 -19.20 3.47 7.93
C GLU A 2 -18.52 4.85 7.84
N ARG A 3 -18.39 5.57 8.96
CA ARG A 3 -17.71 6.89 9.03
C ARG A 3 -16.28 6.86 8.45
N LYS A 4 -15.59 5.71 8.57
CA LYS A 4 -14.25 5.49 7.99
C LYS A 4 -14.24 5.50 6.46
N THR A 5 -15.27 4.92 5.82
CA THR A 5 -15.41 4.89 4.37
C THR A 5 -15.56 6.31 3.80
N TRP A 6 -16.30 7.18 4.50
CA TRP A 6 -16.43 8.59 4.12
C TRP A 6 -15.11 9.36 4.15
N TYR A 7 -14.25 9.14 5.16
CA TYR A 7 -12.92 9.77 5.19
C TYR A 7 -12.03 9.31 4.02
N LEU A 8 -12.09 8.03 3.65
CA LEU A 8 -11.32 7.49 2.52
C LEU A 8 -11.80 8.07 1.18
N LEU A 9 -13.13 8.20 0.99
CA LEU A 9 -13.70 8.84 -0.19
C LEU A 9 -13.34 10.33 -0.26
N ALA A 10 -13.46 11.06 0.86
CA ALA A 10 -13.06 12.46 0.93
C ALA A 10 -11.57 12.64 0.62
N PHE A 11 -10.72 11.77 1.16
CA PHE A 11 -9.29 11.79 0.88
C PHE A 11 -8.98 11.52 -0.59
N SER A 12 -9.60 10.50 -1.19
CA SER A 12 -9.47 10.22 -2.63
C SER A 12 -9.91 11.43 -3.48
N ALA A 13 -11.03 12.08 -3.14
CA ALA A 13 -11.50 13.28 -3.82
C ALA A 13 -10.51 14.44 -3.70
N ILE A 14 -9.91 14.66 -2.53
CA ILE A 14 -8.86 15.67 -2.33
C ILE A 14 -7.63 15.36 -3.19
N VAL A 15 -7.19 14.10 -3.27
CA VAL A 15 -6.06 13.69 -4.12
C VAL A 15 -6.34 13.98 -5.59
N PHE A 16 -7.55 13.67 -6.08
CA PHE A 16 -7.95 14.02 -7.45
C PHE A 16 -8.01 15.53 -7.70
N LEU A 17 -8.51 16.31 -6.74
CA LEU A 17 -8.52 17.77 -6.85
C LEU A 17 -7.10 18.34 -6.91
N LEU A 18 -6.17 17.81 -6.10
CA LEU A 18 -4.76 18.19 -6.14
C LEU A 18 -4.13 17.82 -7.49
N ALA A 19 -4.40 16.63 -8.01
CA ALA A 19 -3.92 16.22 -9.33
C ALA A 19 -4.44 17.15 -10.43
N ALA A 20 -5.72 17.52 -10.40
CA ALA A 20 -6.33 18.43 -11.36
C ALA A 20 -5.74 19.85 -11.29
N LEU A 21 -5.51 20.38 -10.08
CA LEU A 21 -4.88 21.68 -9.89
C LEU A 21 -3.44 21.68 -10.40
N ILE A 22 -2.67 20.64 -10.08
CA ILE A 22 -1.29 20.49 -10.55
C ILE A 22 -1.25 20.35 -12.07
N GLY A 23 -2.13 19.54 -12.67
CA GLY A 23 -2.21 19.41 -14.13
C GLY A 23 -2.66 20.69 -14.84
N PHE A 24 -3.52 21.50 -14.22
CA PHE A 24 -4.04 22.74 -14.81
C PHE A 24 -3.05 23.91 -14.71
N TYR A 25 -2.36 24.05 -13.58
CA TYR A 25 -1.43 25.15 -13.31
C TYR A 25 0.03 24.79 -13.58
N GLY A 26 0.38 23.51 -13.51
CA GLY A 26 1.71 22.99 -13.80
C GLY A 26 1.91 22.92 -15.30
N LYS A 27 2.67 23.87 -15.85
CA LYS A 27 3.18 23.81 -17.23
C LYS A 27 3.76 22.41 -17.50
N ASP A 28 3.62 21.87 -18.72
CA ASP A 28 3.88 20.51 -19.26
C ASP A 28 5.04 19.64 -18.68
N LYS A 29 5.88 20.16 -17.80
CA LYS A 29 6.99 19.46 -17.11
C LYS A 29 6.57 18.61 -15.90
N GLN A 30 5.28 18.51 -15.55
CA GLN A 30 4.80 17.82 -14.34
C GLN A 30 3.93 16.59 -14.61
N GLU A 31 3.93 16.06 -15.84
CA GLU A 31 3.10 14.91 -16.23
C GLU A 31 3.24 13.72 -15.27
N ASN A 32 4.47 13.36 -14.88
CA ASN A 32 4.72 12.24 -13.96
C ASN A 32 4.00 12.42 -12.61
N ILE A 33 4.03 13.63 -12.03
CA ILE A 33 3.43 13.90 -10.71
C ILE A 33 1.90 13.81 -10.81
N THR A 34 1.33 14.37 -11.87
CA THR A 34 -0.11 14.34 -12.12
C THR A 34 -0.58 12.90 -12.32
N THR A 35 0.12 12.11 -13.12
CA THR A 35 -0.20 10.68 -13.36
C THR A 35 -0.11 9.86 -12.08
N ASP A 36 0.94 10.06 -11.27
CA ASP A 36 1.11 9.35 -10.00
C ASP A 36 -0.03 9.67 -9.01
N LEU A 37 -0.42 10.95 -8.88
CA LEU A 37 -1.53 11.35 -8.01
C LEU A 37 -2.87 10.77 -8.47
N VAL A 38 -3.13 10.75 -9.78
CA VAL A 38 -4.33 10.10 -10.34
C VAL A 38 -4.34 8.60 -10.02
N ALA A 39 -3.20 7.91 -10.17
CA ALA A 39 -3.09 6.50 -9.85
C ALA A 39 -3.35 6.23 -8.36
N ILE A 40 -2.81 7.05 -7.47
CA ILE A 40 -3.04 6.97 -6.01
C ILE A 40 -4.52 7.19 -5.69
N GLY A 41 -5.13 8.25 -6.23
CA GLY A 41 -6.55 8.57 -6.03
C GLY A 41 -7.47 7.45 -6.51
N ALA A 42 -7.16 6.87 -7.68
CA ALA A 42 -7.90 5.77 -8.27
C ALA A 42 -7.76 4.47 -7.45
N ALA A 43 -6.56 4.15 -6.96
CA ALA A 43 -6.33 3.00 -6.12
C ALA A 43 -7.14 3.08 -4.81
N ILE A 44 -7.15 4.25 -4.15
CA ILE A 44 -7.92 4.46 -2.92
C ILE A 44 -9.42 4.30 -3.19
N LEU A 45 -9.92 4.89 -4.28
CA LEU A 45 -11.32 4.80 -4.67
C LEU A 45 -11.71 3.35 -4.97
N ALA A 46 -10.91 2.64 -5.78
CA ALA A 46 -11.14 1.24 -6.14
C ALA A 46 -11.19 0.34 -4.90
N VAL A 47 -10.23 0.47 -3.98
CA VAL A 47 -10.21 -0.30 -2.72
C VAL A 47 -11.43 0.04 -1.86
N THR A 48 -11.80 1.32 -1.76
CA THR A 48 -12.94 1.76 -0.95
C THR A 48 -14.26 1.22 -1.48
N VAL A 49 -14.46 1.30 -2.81
CA VAL A 49 -15.65 0.77 -3.49
C VAL A 49 -15.68 -0.75 -3.41
N ALA A 50 -14.56 -1.44 -3.68
CA ALA A 50 -14.47 -2.89 -3.56
C ALA A 50 -14.81 -3.35 -2.14
N ARG A 51 -14.30 -2.67 -1.11
CA ARG A 51 -14.63 -2.96 0.29
C ARG A 51 -16.12 -2.78 0.56
N GLU A 52 -16.72 -1.67 0.14
CA GLU A 52 -18.15 -1.46 0.38
C GLU A 52 -18.99 -2.52 -0.35
N LEU A 53 -18.64 -2.88 -1.60
CA LEU A 53 -19.34 -3.91 -2.39
C LEU A 53 -19.21 -5.32 -1.78
N LEU A 54 -18.01 -5.72 -1.35
CA LEU A 54 -17.74 -7.05 -0.82
C LEU A 54 -18.31 -7.26 0.60
N TYR A 55 -18.40 -6.20 1.39
CA TYR A 55 -18.78 -6.28 2.80
C TYR A 55 -20.12 -5.60 3.13
N LYS A 56 -20.96 -5.25 2.14
CA LYS A 56 -22.27 -4.57 2.34
C LYS A 56 -23.06 -5.18 3.50
N GLY A 57 -23.15 -4.44 4.62
CA GLY A 57 -24.00 -4.77 5.76
C GLY A 57 -23.51 -5.92 6.65
N LYS A 58 -22.38 -6.56 6.35
CA LYS A 58 -21.76 -7.55 7.22
C LYS A 58 -20.51 -6.93 7.82
N ALA A 59 -20.58 -6.52 9.09
CA ALA A 59 -19.35 -6.31 9.84
C ALA A 59 -18.58 -7.64 9.76
N PRO A 60 -17.36 -7.68 9.18
CA PRO A 60 -16.56 -8.89 9.29
C PRO A 60 -16.44 -9.15 10.79
N VAL A 61 -16.90 -10.32 11.25
CA VAL A 61 -16.63 -10.75 12.62
C VAL A 61 -15.13 -10.98 12.66
N VAL A 62 -14.39 -9.92 13.00
CA VAL A 62 -12.94 -9.98 13.11
C VAL A 62 -12.65 -10.65 14.44
N ASP A 63 -12.60 -11.98 14.37
CA ASP A 63 -12.12 -12.84 15.44
C ASP A 63 -10.74 -12.36 15.95
N GLU A 64 -10.47 -12.59 17.23
CA GLU A 64 -9.18 -12.29 17.84
C GLU A 64 -8.03 -12.97 17.09
N ARG A 65 -8.27 -14.19 16.59
CA ARG A 65 -7.32 -14.92 15.73
C ARG A 65 -6.94 -14.13 14.49
N THR A 66 -7.91 -13.59 13.75
CA THR A 66 -7.64 -12.78 12.56
C THR A 66 -6.85 -11.52 12.91
N LYS A 67 -7.13 -10.88 14.05
CA LYS A 67 -6.35 -9.72 14.51
C LYS A 67 -4.90 -10.10 14.82
N LYS A 68 -4.66 -11.25 15.46
CA LYS A 68 -3.30 -11.75 15.73
C LYS A 68 -2.55 -12.02 14.44
N ILE A 69 -3.15 -12.75 13.49
CA ILE A 69 -2.54 -13.06 12.18
C ILE A 69 -2.15 -11.77 11.46
N VAL A 70 -3.04 -10.78 11.38
CA VAL A 70 -2.72 -9.51 10.69
C VAL A 70 -1.55 -8.80 11.37
N ARG A 71 -1.51 -8.76 12.71
CA ARG A 71 -0.39 -8.14 13.45
C ARG A 71 0.92 -8.87 13.17
N PHE A 72 0.96 -10.20 13.27
CA PHE A 72 2.15 -10.97 12.98
C PHE A 72 2.60 -10.79 11.53
N ALA A 73 1.69 -10.92 10.56
CA ALA A 73 1.99 -10.72 9.14
C ALA A 73 2.58 -9.33 8.87
N SER A 74 2.04 -8.28 9.50
CA SER A 74 2.60 -6.93 9.42
C SER A 74 3.97 -6.83 10.10
N SER A 75 4.16 -7.37 11.31
CA SER A 75 5.47 -7.32 11.98
C SER A 75 6.56 -8.03 11.19
N TYR A 76 6.27 -9.22 10.64
CA TYR A 76 7.22 -9.97 9.82
C TYR A 76 7.47 -9.30 8.46
N SER A 77 6.47 -8.65 7.85
CA SER A 77 6.69 -7.92 6.59
C SER A 77 7.63 -6.73 6.77
N TRP A 78 7.57 -6.03 7.91
CA TRP A 78 8.52 -4.98 8.25
C TRP A 78 9.94 -5.51 8.39
N TRP A 79 10.13 -6.64 9.09
CA TRP A 79 11.44 -7.28 9.20
C TRP A 79 12.01 -7.69 7.84
N LEU A 80 11.19 -8.29 6.97
CA LEU A 80 11.61 -8.62 5.61
C LEU A 80 11.99 -7.37 4.81
N SER A 81 11.24 -6.27 4.96
CA SER A 81 11.57 -5.00 4.30
C SER A 81 12.89 -4.43 4.79
N TYR A 82 13.20 -4.53 6.09
CA TYR A 82 14.51 -4.11 6.60
C TYR A 82 15.66 -4.95 6.02
N VAL A 83 15.46 -6.26 5.88
CA VAL A 83 16.43 -7.14 5.22
C VAL A 83 16.60 -6.73 3.75
N LEU A 84 15.52 -6.47 3.04
CA LEU A 84 15.58 -5.99 1.65
C LEU A 84 16.34 -4.67 1.55
N ILE A 85 16.04 -3.69 2.42
CA ILE A 85 16.73 -2.40 2.43
C ILE A 85 18.23 -2.60 2.70
N ALA A 86 18.61 -3.44 3.65
CA ALA A 86 20.01 -3.76 3.91
C ALA A 86 20.69 -4.37 2.67
N ILE A 87 20.03 -5.27 1.95
CA ILE A 87 20.53 -5.82 0.68
C ILE A 87 20.69 -4.73 -0.37
N LEU A 88 19.72 -3.84 -0.53
CA LEU A 88 19.80 -2.73 -1.50
C LEU A 88 20.95 -1.76 -1.19
N ILE A 89 21.20 -1.49 0.09
CA ILE A 89 22.36 -0.70 0.53
C ILE A 89 23.67 -1.39 0.12
N LEU A 90 23.79 -2.70 0.33
CA LEU A 90 24.98 -3.44 -0.10
C LEU A 90 25.15 -3.41 -1.63
N VAL A 91 24.06 -3.60 -2.39
CA VAL A 91 24.07 -3.52 -3.86
C VAL A 91 24.61 -2.18 -4.34
N ASP A 92 24.18 -1.08 -3.71
CA ASP A 92 24.64 0.27 -4.00
C ASP A 92 26.13 0.46 -3.62
N GLN A 93 26.53 0.04 -2.43
CA GLN A 93 27.92 0.16 -1.95
C GLN A 93 28.93 -0.60 -2.81
N PHE A 94 28.57 -1.81 -3.26
CA PHE A 94 29.40 -2.61 -4.15
C PHE A 94 29.27 -2.20 -5.63
N ASN A 95 28.49 -1.15 -5.93
CA ASN A 95 28.20 -0.68 -7.29
C ASN A 95 27.69 -1.81 -8.22
N LEU A 96 26.93 -2.75 -7.68
CA LEU A 96 26.41 -3.90 -8.45
C LEU A 96 25.27 -3.49 -9.39
N ALA A 97 24.52 -2.44 -9.05
CA ALA A 97 23.47 -1.86 -9.88
C ALA A 97 23.22 -0.39 -9.52
N THR A 98 22.96 0.44 -10.53
CA THR A 98 22.54 1.83 -10.35
C THR A 98 21.02 1.90 -10.29
N LEU A 99 20.46 2.03 -9.09
CA LEU A 99 19.01 2.12 -8.88
C LEU A 99 18.60 3.57 -8.60
N SER A 100 17.58 4.06 -9.32
CA SER A 100 17.01 5.37 -9.00
C SER A 100 16.28 5.34 -7.66
N ALA A 101 16.23 6.48 -6.96
CA ALA A 101 15.46 6.60 -5.71
C ALA A 101 13.99 6.21 -5.90
N GLN A 102 13.39 6.59 -7.04
CA GLN A 102 12.01 6.22 -7.37
C GLN A 102 11.84 4.71 -7.51
N SER A 103 12.80 4.03 -8.17
CA SER A 103 12.79 2.57 -8.31
C SER A 103 12.92 1.86 -6.97
N VAL A 104 13.81 2.33 -6.09
CA VAL A 104 13.99 1.77 -4.74
C VAL A 104 12.72 1.95 -3.90
N LEU A 105 12.13 3.15 -3.89
CA LEU A 105 10.90 3.43 -3.17
C LEU A 105 9.75 2.54 -3.66
N GLY A 106 9.59 2.41 -4.98
CA GLY A 106 8.59 1.52 -5.57
C GLY A 106 8.83 0.06 -5.17
N LEU A 107 10.06 -0.44 -5.29
CA LEU A 107 10.42 -1.81 -4.95
C LEU A 107 10.13 -2.12 -3.48
N VAL A 108 10.57 -1.27 -2.56
CA VAL A 108 10.35 -1.45 -1.12
C VAL A 108 8.85 -1.40 -0.81
N PHE A 109 8.11 -0.45 -1.37
CA PHE A 109 6.67 -0.32 -1.17
C PHE A 109 5.92 -1.59 -1.62
N PHE A 110 6.15 -2.04 -2.85
CA PHE A 110 5.48 -3.23 -3.36
C PHE A 110 5.92 -4.50 -2.61
N PHE A 111 7.21 -4.66 -2.31
CA PHE A 111 7.70 -5.78 -1.53
C PHE A 111 7.03 -5.86 -0.16
N MET A 112 6.85 -4.73 0.52
CA MET A 112 6.17 -4.67 1.81
C MET A 112 4.71 -5.10 1.72
N VAL A 113 3.98 -4.63 0.70
CA VAL A 113 2.59 -5.01 0.46
C VAL A 113 2.48 -6.51 0.16
N PHE A 114 3.26 -7.00 -0.81
CA PHE A 114 3.22 -8.40 -1.22
C PHE A 114 3.64 -9.36 -0.11
N SER A 115 4.72 -9.04 0.62
CA SER A 115 5.16 -9.86 1.75
C SER A 115 4.10 -9.93 2.85
N GLN A 116 3.41 -8.81 3.16
CA GLN A 116 2.32 -8.83 4.14
C GLN A 116 1.16 -9.72 3.69
N PHE A 117 0.75 -9.67 2.41
CA PHE A 117 -0.28 -10.56 1.89
C PHE A 117 0.15 -12.02 1.90
N ALA A 118 1.38 -12.32 1.50
CA ALA A 118 1.94 -13.67 1.49
C ALA A 118 2.03 -14.26 2.90
N LEU A 119 2.54 -13.48 3.86
CA LEU A 119 2.64 -13.88 5.27
C LEU A 119 1.27 -14.07 5.89
N ARG A 120 0.32 -13.17 5.63
CA ARG A 120 -1.06 -13.30 6.10
C ARG A 120 -1.67 -14.61 5.60
N PHE A 121 -1.54 -14.88 4.30
CA PHE A 121 -2.04 -16.11 3.69
C PHE A 121 -1.36 -17.37 4.25
N TYR A 122 -0.06 -17.30 4.51
CA TYR A 122 0.70 -18.38 5.13
C TYR A 122 0.20 -18.67 6.56
N PHE A 123 0.05 -17.63 7.39
CA PHE A 123 -0.41 -17.77 8.76
C PHE A 123 -1.88 -18.19 8.88
N GLU A 124 -2.74 -17.74 7.97
CA GLU A 124 -4.14 -18.20 7.89
C GLU A 124 -4.25 -19.72 7.68
N ARG A 125 -3.29 -20.33 6.97
CA ARG A 125 -3.25 -21.78 6.75
C ARG A 125 -2.68 -22.59 7.93
N LYS A 126 -1.93 -21.96 8.83
CA LYS A 126 -1.22 -22.65 9.93
C LYS A 126 -2.11 -22.96 11.14
N GLY A 127 -3.35 -22.45 11.16
CA GLY A 127 -4.36 -22.76 12.16
C GLY A 127 -4.27 -21.90 13.42
N ASP A 128 -3.11 -21.90 14.09
CA ASP A 128 -2.79 -21.04 15.24
C ASP A 128 -1.42 -20.36 15.07
N VAL A 129 -1.33 -19.11 15.53
CA VAL A 129 -0.12 -18.30 15.50
C VAL A 129 0.10 -17.84 16.94
N GLU A 130 0.93 -18.59 17.67
CA GLU A 130 1.38 -18.24 19.01
C GLU A 130 2.40 -17.09 18.98
#